data_AF-A0A1X7JSN9-F1
#
_entry.id   AF-A0A1X7JSN9-F1
#
_cell.length_a   1.000
_cell.length_b   1.000
_cell.length_c   1.000
_cell.angle_alpha   90.00
_cell.angle_beta   90.00
_cell.angle_gamma   90.00
#
_symmetry.space_group_name_H-M   'P 1'
#
loop_
_entity.id
_entity.type
_entity.pdbx_description
1 polymer ?
#
loop_
_entity_poly.entity_id
_entity_poly.type
_entity_poly.pdbx_seq_one_letter_code
_entity_poly.pdbx_strand_id
1 'polypeptide(L)'
;MDNKEIWITDNTLFYRERGGMETANIGALRYAYAQVLGGVPYLFLFADHQHYISTELLGFEDVYRELSKLFPLDNQAFLRVCKEKKEDEKVKIWAKKESQNYQILREYDNNTDLGYEVYTEPKRTITWDTTYEELEASGLVEGYFSDYGTKYLRFKHPVRIEGVLINQLELYVDNVLPNRPIMEYFVDLYDETNTDKSYKELRELWIDEGVDIDQYGYERSDQCYLRFEFTDGIDALICYTYDEESGYDDGSTSLHFYNVREYPSFLENKAYEDVMEISDFMSFCKPLDISISHMDNDGIKHIPPKAKALLNAKSGIWVDQLNQKVGFVGVDTALVLDSRQIAHFEFQNVLPAKGGGYADFTVHLTTGNYLYIFTEDTYYFDQFAARLRQLTRKKVIIPEAYYNC
;
A
#
# COMPACT_ATOMS: atom_id res chain seq x y z
N MET A 1 23.12 27.92 -22.88
CA MET A 1 22.86 26.86 -21.90
C MET A 1 22.85 25.50 -22.59
N ASP A 2 23.62 25.35 -23.69
CA ASP A 2 23.38 24.28 -24.67
C ASP A 2 24.47 23.22 -24.53
N ASN A 3 24.16 22.17 -23.75
CA ASN A 3 24.83 20.85 -23.59
C ASN A 3 24.89 20.33 -22.14
N LYS A 4 24.24 20.98 -21.16
CA LYS A 4 24.16 20.39 -19.81
C LYS A 4 23.17 19.22 -19.80
N GLU A 5 23.61 18.10 -19.23
CA GLU A 5 22.78 16.91 -19.00
C GLU A 5 22.23 16.86 -17.58
N ILE A 6 22.76 17.71 -16.70
CA ILE A 6 22.33 17.87 -15.32
C ILE A 6 22.49 19.33 -14.86
N TRP A 7 21.50 19.84 -14.13
CA TRP A 7 21.52 21.19 -13.54
C TRP A 7 20.53 21.31 -12.38
N ILE A 8 20.71 22.35 -11.55
CA ILE A 8 19.75 22.73 -10.50
C ILE A 8 19.06 24.03 -10.92
N THR A 9 17.76 24.12 -10.69
CA THR A 9 17.01 25.38 -10.79
C THR A 9 16.03 25.44 -9.62
N ASP A 10 16.09 26.53 -8.88
CA ASP A 10 15.38 26.71 -7.61
C ASP A 10 15.66 25.54 -6.65
N ASN A 11 14.66 24.71 -6.39
CA ASN A 11 14.75 23.56 -5.48
C ASN A 11 14.65 22.22 -6.20
N THR A 12 14.87 22.21 -7.52
CA THR A 12 14.71 21.02 -8.35
C THR A 12 16.02 20.72 -9.09
N LEU A 13 16.49 19.49 -8.94
CA LEU A 13 17.59 18.94 -9.72
C LEU A 13 17.00 18.26 -10.95
N PHE A 14 17.49 18.62 -12.13
CA PHE A 14 17.11 18.01 -13.41
C PHE A 14 18.30 17.21 -13.93
N TYR A 15 18.06 16.00 -14.41
CA TYR A 15 19.12 15.16 -14.99
C TYR A 15 18.59 14.25 -16.09
N ARG A 16 19.46 13.88 -17.05
CA ARG A 16 19.11 12.93 -18.10
C ARG A 16 19.38 11.49 -17.66
N GLU A 17 18.38 10.65 -17.82
CA GLU A 17 18.50 9.20 -17.61
C GLU A 17 17.76 8.46 -18.74
N ARG A 18 18.39 7.43 -19.33
CA ARG A 18 17.78 6.55 -20.36
C ARG A 18 17.08 7.28 -21.53
N GLY A 19 17.54 8.48 -21.87
CA GLY A 19 16.97 9.31 -22.95
C GLY A 19 15.79 10.20 -22.54
N GLY A 20 15.35 10.12 -21.27
CA GLY A 20 14.37 11.01 -20.65
C GLY A 20 15.01 12.10 -19.78
N MET A 21 14.17 13.01 -19.30
CA MET A 21 14.53 14.00 -18.28
C MET A 21 13.86 13.59 -16.98
N GLU A 22 14.66 13.45 -15.93
CA GLU A 22 14.22 13.14 -14.57
C GLU A 22 14.38 14.37 -13.67
N THR A 23 13.61 14.40 -12.58
CA THR A 23 13.63 15.50 -11.62
C THR A 23 13.65 15.01 -10.19
N ALA A 24 14.48 15.62 -9.34
CA ALA A 24 14.50 15.38 -7.91
C ALA A 24 14.22 16.69 -7.14
N ASN A 25 13.32 16.63 -6.15
CA ASN A 25 13.06 17.75 -5.25
C ASN A 25 14.12 17.80 -4.15
N ILE A 26 15.03 18.77 -4.25
CA ILE A 26 16.19 18.89 -3.35
C ILE A 26 15.75 19.18 -1.91
N GLY A 27 14.66 19.91 -1.70
CA GLY A 27 14.18 20.24 -0.35
C GLY A 27 13.53 19.07 0.38
N ALA A 28 13.19 17.99 -0.34
CA ALA A 28 12.65 16.76 0.21
C ALA A 28 13.72 15.69 0.44
N LEU A 29 15.01 15.98 0.17
CA LEU A 29 16.08 15.00 0.36
C LEU A 29 16.16 14.51 1.81
N ARG A 30 16.16 13.18 1.96
CA ARG A 30 16.29 12.48 3.25
C ARG A 30 17.71 11.94 3.43
N TYR A 31 18.32 11.36 2.40
CA TYR A 31 19.69 10.85 2.49
C TYR A 31 20.36 10.74 1.12
N ALA A 32 21.70 10.66 1.13
CA ALA A 32 22.53 10.58 -0.05
C ALA A 32 23.67 9.59 0.14
N TYR A 33 23.99 8.89 -0.94
CA TYR A 33 25.03 7.86 -1.01
C TYR A 33 25.93 8.06 -2.23
N ALA A 34 27.18 7.64 -2.10
CA ALA A 34 28.04 7.32 -3.22
C ALA A 34 27.94 5.82 -3.49
N GLN A 35 27.65 5.40 -4.72
CA GLN A 35 27.54 3.98 -5.06
C GLN A 35 28.17 3.67 -6.42
N VAL A 36 28.81 2.51 -6.56
CA VAL A 36 29.36 2.03 -7.83
C VAL A 36 28.46 0.94 -8.39
N LEU A 37 27.97 1.13 -9.62
CA LEU A 37 27.13 0.16 -10.34
C LEU A 37 27.70 -0.05 -11.75
N GLY A 38 28.07 -1.29 -12.09
CA GLY A 38 28.63 -1.60 -13.40
C GLY A 38 29.93 -0.83 -13.69
N GLY A 39 30.77 -0.61 -12.67
CA GLY A 39 32.00 0.17 -12.74
C GLY A 39 31.82 1.70 -12.83
N VAL A 40 30.58 2.20 -12.81
CA VAL A 40 30.28 3.64 -12.88
C VAL A 40 29.88 4.13 -11.48
N PRO A 41 30.53 5.19 -10.95
CA PRO A 41 30.08 5.85 -9.74
C PRO A 41 28.80 6.66 -9.98
N TYR A 42 27.88 6.58 -9.03
CA TYR A 42 26.63 7.31 -8.97
C TYR A 42 26.55 8.10 -7.67
N LEU A 43 25.93 9.28 -7.76
CA LEU A 43 25.31 9.94 -6.62
C LEU A 43 23.90 9.37 -6.50
N PHE A 44 23.68 8.56 -5.47
CA PHE A 44 22.35 8.12 -5.10
C PHE A 44 21.73 9.17 -4.18
N LEU A 45 20.52 9.62 -4.51
CA LEU A 45 19.74 10.54 -3.70
C LEU A 45 18.38 9.91 -3.39
N PHE A 46 17.95 9.98 -2.13
CA PHE A 46 16.59 9.66 -1.75
C PHE A 46 15.88 10.91 -1.25
N ALA A 47 14.78 11.25 -1.92
CA ALA A 47 13.80 12.23 -1.45
C ALA A 47 12.50 11.47 -1.14
N ASP A 48 11.56 11.47 -2.08
CA ASP A 48 10.36 10.62 -2.06
C ASP A 48 10.57 9.30 -2.82
N HIS A 49 11.59 9.24 -3.67
CA HIS A 49 12.00 8.04 -4.38
C HIS A 49 13.51 8.03 -4.65
N GLN A 50 13.97 6.90 -5.19
CA GLN A 50 15.38 6.65 -5.47
C GLN A 50 15.80 7.32 -6.78
N HIS A 51 16.88 8.10 -6.72
CA HIS A 51 17.53 8.69 -7.89
C HIS A 51 18.96 8.19 -8.00
N TYR A 52 19.31 7.60 -9.15
CA TYR A 52 20.67 7.16 -9.46
C TYR A 52 21.29 8.10 -10.49
N ILE A 53 22.07 9.08 -10.02
CA ILE A 53 22.63 10.12 -10.88
C ILE A 53 24.08 9.76 -11.23
N SER A 54 24.33 9.44 -12.51
CA SER A 54 25.67 9.10 -12.97
C SER A 54 26.64 10.28 -12.82
N THR A 55 27.84 10.00 -12.30
CA THR A 55 28.93 10.99 -12.23
C THR A 55 29.49 11.38 -13.60
N GLU A 56 29.11 10.65 -14.66
CA GLU A 56 29.57 10.89 -16.03
C GLU A 56 28.73 11.93 -16.79
N LEU A 57 27.61 12.39 -16.22
CA LEU A 57 26.73 13.39 -16.84
C LEU A 57 27.45 14.73 -17.03
N LEU A 58 27.30 15.34 -18.21
CA LEU A 58 27.85 16.66 -18.51
C LEU A 58 27.23 17.73 -17.60
N GLY A 59 28.06 18.26 -16.69
CA GLY A 59 27.67 19.26 -15.69
C GLY A 59 27.59 18.72 -14.26
N PHE A 60 27.85 17.43 -14.04
CA PHE A 60 27.76 16.80 -12.72
C PHE A 60 28.61 17.51 -11.66
N GLU A 61 29.86 17.87 -11.97
CA GLU A 61 30.76 18.52 -11.01
C GLU A 61 30.23 19.86 -10.47
N ASP A 62 29.56 20.65 -11.33
CA ASP A 62 28.93 21.91 -10.93
C ASP A 62 27.77 21.63 -9.95
N VAL A 63 26.92 20.67 -10.31
CA VAL A 63 25.75 20.28 -9.50
C VAL A 63 26.16 19.68 -8.17
N TYR A 64 27.12 18.76 -8.15
CA TYR A 64 27.65 18.18 -6.92
C TYR A 64 28.22 19.27 -6.01
N ARG A 65 28.96 20.25 -6.57
CA ARG A 65 29.48 21.37 -5.79
C ARG A 65 28.39 22.28 -5.21
N GLU A 66 27.30 22.46 -5.93
CA GLU A 66 26.12 23.17 -5.40
C GLU A 66 25.46 22.39 -4.28
N LEU A 67 25.23 21.09 -4.45
CA LEU A 67 24.68 20.22 -3.41
C LEU A 67 25.58 20.18 -2.16
N SER A 68 26.90 20.06 -2.30
CA SER A 68 27.85 20.10 -1.16
C SER A 68 27.90 21.44 -0.42
N LYS A 69 27.36 22.52 -0.99
CA LYS A 69 27.19 23.80 -0.28
C LYS A 69 25.87 23.86 0.47
N LEU A 70 24.83 23.23 -0.07
CA LEU A 70 23.50 23.17 0.54
C LEU A 70 23.44 22.14 1.67
N PHE A 71 24.15 21.03 1.50
CA PHE A 71 24.18 19.92 2.44
C PHE A 71 25.61 19.63 2.90
N PRO A 72 25.81 19.27 4.19
CA PRO A 72 27.11 18.85 4.69
C PRO A 72 27.47 17.43 4.21
N LEU A 73 27.66 17.26 2.89
CA LEU A 73 28.06 16.01 2.28
C LEU A 73 29.50 15.63 2.68
N ASP A 74 29.75 14.35 2.97
CA ASP A 74 31.10 13.81 3.11
C ASP A 74 31.78 13.71 1.73
N ASN A 75 32.33 14.85 1.31
CA ASN A 75 33.03 14.98 0.04
C ASN A 75 34.28 14.09 -0.02
N GLN A 76 34.90 13.78 1.12
CA GLN A 76 36.07 12.91 1.13
C GLN A 76 35.68 11.47 0.82
N ALA A 77 34.61 10.97 1.43
CA ALA A 77 34.05 9.66 1.14
C ALA A 77 33.59 9.56 -0.32
N PHE A 78 32.82 10.54 -0.81
CA PHE A 78 32.35 10.56 -2.19
C PHE A 78 33.50 10.49 -3.22
N LEU A 79 34.51 11.34 -3.07
CA LEU A 79 35.66 11.38 -3.98
C LEU A 79 36.50 10.10 -3.90
N ARG A 80 36.59 9.47 -2.73
CA ARG A 80 37.24 8.16 -2.57
C ARG A 80 36.54 7.11 -3.41
N VAL A 81 35.22 6.95 -3.25
CA VAL A 81 34.39 6.00 -4.02
C VAL A 81 34.55 6.23 -5.53
N CYS A 82 34.47 7.49 -5.97
CA CYS A 82 34.63 7.83 -7.39
C CYS A 82 36.01 7.48 -7.96
N LYS A 83 37.05 7.53 -7.14
CA LYS A 83 38.43 7.22 -7.53
C LYS A 83 38.72 5.73 -7.50
N GLU A 84 38.28 5.04 -6.46
CA GLU A 84 38.54 3.61 -6.27
C GLU A 84 37.69 2.76 -7.21
N LYS A 85 36.45 3.19 -7.49
CA LYS A 85 35.49 2.49 -8.36
C LYS A 85 35.39 1.00 -8.04
N LYS A 86 35.42 0.67 -6.75
CA LYS A 86 35.27 -0.71 -6.31
C LYS A 86 33.82 -1.13 -6.58
N GLU A 87 33.63 -2.19 -7.35
CA GLU A 87 32.30 -2.70 -7.67
C GLU A 87 31.51 -2.98 -6.40
N ASP A 88 30.22 -2.64 -6.43
CA ASP A 88 29.26 -2.77 -5.33
C ASP A 88 29.63 -1.96 -4.07
N GLU A 89 30.63 -1.05 -4.14
CA GLU A 89 30.89 -0.13 -3.04
C GLU A 89 29.74 0.87 -2.91
N LYS A 90 29.19 0.94 -1.69
CA LYS A 90 28.14 1.88 -1.29
C LYS A 90 28.55 2.57 0.01
N VAL A 91 28.42 3.89 0.06
CA VAL A 91 28.81 4.69 1.22
C VAL A 91 27.83 5.83 1.43
N LYS A 92 27.21 5.89 2.62
CA LYS A 92 26.39 7.03 3.04
C LYS A 92 27.27 8.26 3.16
N ILE A 93 26.96 9.31 2.40
CA ILE A 93 27.72 10.56 2.43
C ILE A 93 26.97 11.67 3.17
N TRP A 94 25.66 11.50 3.36
CA TRP A 94 24.82 12.43 4.10
C TRP A 94 23.48 11.82 4.44
N ALA A 95 22.92 12.22 5.58
CA ALA A 95 21.52 11.99 5.94
C ALA A 95 20.98 13.24 6.63
N LYS A 96 19.71 13.54 6.38
CA LYS A 96 18.96 14.57 7.07
C LYS A 96 18.78 14.13 8.52
N LYS A 97 19.06 15.03 9.45
CA LYS A 97 18.80 14.78 10.88
C LYS A 97 17.38 15.21 11.19
N GLU A 98 16.53 14.23 11.48
CA GLU A 98 15.19 14.50 11.96
C GLU A 98 15.21 14.70 13.49
N SER A 99 14.24 15.47 13.96
CA SER A 99 14.01 15.62 15.40
C SER A 99 13.23 14.42 15.90
N GLN A 100 13.47 14.02 17.15
CA GLN A 100 12.70 12.95 17.76
C GLN A 100 11.19 13.25 17.67
N ASN A 101 10.44 12.31 17.11
CA ASN A 101 9.02 12.49 16.80
C ASN A 101 8.09 11.56 17.62
N TYR A 102 8.62 10.89 18.64
CA TYR A 102 7.81 10.11 19.57
C TYR A 102 8.33 10.22 21.01
N GLN A 103 7.53 9.76 21.96
CA GLN A 103 7.91 9.63 23.36
C GLN A 103 7.36 8.33 23.95
N ILE A 104 8.22 7.57 24.63
CA ILE A 104 7.78 6.46 25.49
C ILE A 104 7.28 7.02 26.83
N LEU A 105 6.04 6.67 27.18
CA LEU A 105 5.34 7.10 28.38
C LEU A 105 5.57 6.09 29.51
N ARG A 106 5.88 6.58 30.72
CA ARG A 106 6.07 5.74 31.90
C ARG A 106 4.77 5.25 32.52
N GLU A 107 3.72 6.05 32.40
CA GLU A 107 2.39 5.78 32.92
C GLU A 107 1.38 6.07 31.82
N TYR A 108 0.55 5.07 31.52
CA TYR A 108 -0.47 5.17 30.48
C TYR A 108 -1.61 4.19 30.79
N ASP A 109 -2.79 4.48 30.25
CA ASP A 109 -3.90 3.53 30.23
C ASP A 109 -3.65 2.51 29.10
N ASN A 110 -3.69 1.23 29.45
CA ASN A 110 -3.47 0.09 28.55
C ASN A 110 -4.77 -0.46 27.95
N ASN A 111 -5.90 0.22 28.13
CA ASN A 111 -7.16 -0.16 27.48
C ASN A 111 -7.18 0.32 26.01
N THR A 112 -6.45 -0.39 25.15
CA THR A 112 -6.35 -0.10 23.71
C THR A 112 -7.37 -0.81 22.84
N ASP A 113 -8.13 -1.74 23.41
CA ASP A 113 -9.24 -2.40 22.73
C ASP A 113 -10.25 -1.39 22.16
N LEU A 114 -10.38 -0.22 22.80
CA LEU A 114 -11.32 0.82 22.41
C LEU A 114 -10.80 1.76 21.31
N GLY A 115 -9.48 1.95 21.17
CA GLY A 115 -8.92 2.96 20.26
C GLY A 115 -7.65 3.67 20.76
N TYR A 116 -7.48 4.91 20.33
CA TYR A 116 -6.33 5.77 20.62
C TYR A 116 -6.76 7.17 21.08
N GLU A 117 -5.83 7.91 21.68
CA GLU A 117 -6.10 9.24 22.24
C GLU A 117 -5.35 10.34 21.46
N VAL A 118 -6.10 11.28 20.90
CA VAL A 118 -5.53 12.46 20.24
C VAL A 118 -5.38 13.59 21.27
N TYR A 119 -4.15 14.08 21.46
CA TYR A 119 -3.77 15.10 22.44
C TYR A 119 -4.20 16.51 22.01
N THR A 120 -5.51 16.66 21.85
CA THR A 120 -6.21 17.95 21.74
C THR A 120 -6.49 18.54 23.11
N GLU A 121 -7.00 19.77 23.16
CA GLU A 121 -7.47 20.41 24.38
C GLU A 121 -8.99 20.66 24.30
N PRO A 122 -9.84 19.88 24.99
CA PRO A 122 -9.51 18.70 25.81
C PRO A 122 -9.14 17.48 24.96
N LYS A 123 -8.44 16.50 25.55
CA LYS A 123 -8.06 15.26 24.87
C LYS A 123 -9.28 14.51 24.34
N ARG A 124 -9.13 13.85 23.19
CA ARG A 124 -10.20 13.13 22.51
C ARG A 124 -9.79 11.68 22.25
N THR A 125 -10.59 10.74 22.74
CA THR A 125 -10.47 9.33 22.35
C THR A 125 -11.17 9.11 21.01
N ILE A 126 -10.51 8.39 20.12
CA ILE A 126 -11.01 7.97 18.80
C ILE A 126 -11.02 6.46 18.77
N THR A 127 -12.11 5.86 18.30
CA THR A 127 -12.22 4.40 18.27
C THR A 127 -11.57 3.83 17.01
N TRP A 128 -11.10 2.58 17.07
CA TRP A 128 -10.60 1.88 15.89
C TRP A 128 -11.68 1.65 14.82
N ASP A 129 -12.96 1.76 15.17
CA ASP A 129 -14.11 1.67 14.26
C ASP A 129 -14.38 2.98 13.50
N THR A 130 -13.69 4.07 13.85
CA THR A 130 -13.86 5.37 13.19
C THR A 130 -13.55 5.24 11.71
N THR A 131 -14.48 5.68 10.88
CA THR A 131 -14.35 5.60 9.43
C THR A 131 -13.48 6.72 8.85
N TYR A 132 -13.00 6.55 7.62
CA TYR A 132 -12.26 7.60 6.91
C TYR A 132 -13.06 8.91 6.82
N GLU A 133 -14.35 8.84 6.50
CA GLU A 133 -15.25 10.02 6.41
C GLU A 133 -15.41 10.70 7.77
N GLU A 134 -15.63 9.93 8.84
CA GLU A 134 -15.77 10.48 10.19
C GLU A 134 -14.48 11.13 10.69
N LEU A 135 -13.32 10.53 10.42
CA LEU A 135 -12.04 11.09 10.82
C LEU A 135 -11.73 12.38 10.04
N GLU A 136 -11.95 12.41 8.73
CA GLU A 136 -11.75 13.62 7.92
C GLU A 136 -12.69 14.75 8.37
N ALA A 137 -13.95 14.43 8.70
CA ALA A 137 -14.92 15.38 9.24
C ALA A 137 -14.62 15.85 10.68
N SER A 138 -13.80 15.10 11.43
CA SER A 138 -13.51 15.39 12.84
C SER A 138 -12.68 16.67 13.09
N GLY A 139 -12.01 17.17 12.05
CA GLY A 139 -11.08 18.30 12.09
C GLY A 139 -9.70 17.97 12.68
N LEU A 140 -9.46 16.74 13.13
CA LEU A 140 -8.22 16.31 13.79
C LEU A 140 -7.06 16.05 12.83
N VAL A 141 -7.37 15.86 11.55
CA VAL A 141 -6.40 15.54 10.49
C VAL A 141 -6.35 16.63 9.43
N GLU A 142 -5.25 16.69 8.70
CA GLU A 142 -5.07 17.49 7.49
C GLU A 142 -4.65 16.60 6.33
N GLY A 143 -5.14 16.93 5.12
CA GLY A 143 -4.79 16.21 3.91
C GLY A 143 -3.59 16.82 3.21
N TYR A 144 -2.71 15.97 2.70
CA TYR A 144 -1.61 16.34 1.83
C TYR A 144 -1.45 15.32 0.70
N PHE A 145 -0.66 15.69 -0.31
CA PHE A 145 -0.37 14.83 -1.45
C PHE A 145 1.13 14.55 -1.49
N SER A 146 1.49 13.31 -1.85
CA SER A 146 2.88 13.01 -2.23
C SER A 146 3.21 13.57 -3.61
N ASP A 147 4.50 13.54 -3.98
CA ASP A 147 4.96 13.92 -5.33
C ASP A 147 4.31 13.06 -6.46
N TYR A 148 3.76 11.88 -6.12
CA TYR A 148 3.01 11.02 -7.06
C TYR A 148 1.52 11.38 -7.18
N GLY A 149 1.05 12.39 -6.44
CA GLY A 149 -0.35 12.77 -6.42
C GLY A 149 -1.23 11.87 -5.55
N THR A 150 -0.62 11.00 -4.74
CA THR A 150 -1.32 10.14 -3.78
C THR A 150 -1.79 10.96 -2.58
N LYS A 151 -3.06 10.84 -2.19
CA LYS A 151 -3.63 11.55 -1.04
C LYS A 151 -3.38 10.79 0.27
N TYR A 152 -2.89 11.51 1.27
CA TYR A 152 -2.70 11.04 2.65
C TYR A 152 -3.40 11.98 3.63
N LEU A 153 -3.71 11.49 4.83
CA LEU A 153 -4.10 12.31 5.97
C LEU A 153 -3.05 12.19 7.08
N ARG A 154 -2.79 13.29 7.78
CA ARG A 154 -1.90 13.37 8.94
C ARG A 154 -2.62 13.98 10.13
N PHE A 155 -2.40 13.44 11.32
CA PHE A 155 -2.92 14.04 12.56
C PHE A 155 -2.23 15.38 12.88
N LYS A 156 -3.03 16.41 13.18
CA LYS A 156 -2.56 17.75 13.57
C LYS A 156 -2.00 17.82 14.99
N HIS A 157 -2.31 16.82 15.80
CA HIS A 157 -1.95 16.73 17.21
C HIS A 157 -1.28 15.37 17.47
N PRO A 158 -0.43 15.26 18.50
CA PRO A 158 0.16 13.98 18.88
C PRO A 158 -0.92 12.94 19.20
N VAL A 159 -0.67 11.70 18.83
CA VAL A 159 -1.56 10.55 19.04
C VAL A 159 -0.90 9.60 20.01
N ARG A 160 -1.57 9.31 21.12
CA ARG A 160 -1.16 8.28 22.07
C ARG A 160 -1.81 6.95 21.72
N ILE A 161 -0.97 5.94 21.55
CA ILE A 161 -1.36 4.54 21.41
C ILE A 161 -0.58 3.79 22.51
N GLU A 162 -1.29 3.26 23.51
CA GLU A 162 -0.68 2.74 24.76
C GLU A 162 0.37 3.70 25.36
N GLY A 163 1.60 3.19 25.49
CA GLY A 163 2.76 3.83 26.06
C GLY A 163 3.61 4.59 25.06
N VAL A 164 3.15 4.77 23.81
CA VAL A 164 3.84 5.63 22.84
C VAL A 164 2.97 6.84 22.49
N LEU A 165 3.58 8.02 22.59
CA LEU A 165 3.02 9.29 22.09
C LEU A 165 3.72 9.63 20.77
N ILE A 166 2.98 9.60 19.66
CA ILE A 166 3.49 9.75 18.30
C ILE A 166 3.14 11.13 17.78
N ASN A 167 4.13 11.85 17.27
CA ASN A 167 3.89 13.07 16.49
C ASN A 167 3.70 12.67 15.02
N GLN A 168 2.70 13.28 14.38
CA GLN A 168 2.45 13.12 12.93
C GLN A 168 2.14 11.68 12.50
N LEU A 169 1.28 10.98 13.25
CA LEU A 169 0.70 9.73 12.76
C LEU A 169 -0.06 9.99 11.44
N GLU A 170 0.07 9.09 10.48
CA GLU A 170 -0.47 9.24 9.12
C GLU A 170 -1.35 8.06 8.75
N LEU A 171 -2.16 8.24 7.69
CA LEU A 171 -2.93 7.18 7.07
C LEU A 171 -3.13 7.43 5.58
N TYR A 172 -3.21 6.35 4.82
CA TYR A 172 -3.46 6.37 3.38
C TYR A 172 -4.97 6.49 3.10
N VAL A 173 -5.36 7.40 2.20
CA VAL A 173 -6.79 7.65 1.90
C VAL A 173 -7.12 7.69 0.42
N ASP A 174 -6.18 7.29 -0.44
CA ASP A 174 -6.45 7.23 -1.87
C ASP A 174 -7.14 5.90 -2.21
N ASN A 175 -8.14 5.93 -3.10
CA ASN A 175 -8.94 4.74 -3.49
C ASN A 175 -9.59 3.92 -2.35
N VAL A 176 -9.81 4.50 -1.17
CA VAL A 176 -10.53 3.84 -0.05
C VAL A 176 -12.04 4.08 -0.10
N LEU A 177 -12.83 3.20 0.53
CA LEU A 177 -14.24 3.43 0.79
C LEU A 177 -14.42 4.36 2.01
N PRO A 178 -14.99 5.57 1.87
CA PRO A 178 -15.03 6.55 2.97
C PRO A 178 -15.77 6.09 4.22
N ASN A 179 -16.77 5.21 4.05
CA ASN A 179 -17.59 4.66 5.13
C ASN A 179 -16.97 3.42 5.81
N ARG A 180 -15.70 3.10 5.50
CA ARG A 180 -14.97 2.00 6.14
C ARG A 180 -14.09 2.49 7.29
N PRO A 181 -13.94 1.68 8.34
CA PRO A 181 -12.91 1.88 9.35
C PRO A 181 -11.54 2.04 8.71
N ILE A 182 -10.68 2.82 9.35
CA ILE A 182 -9.31 3.01 8.87
C ILE A 182 -8.55 1.69 9.03
N MET A 183 -7.92 1.27 7.94
CA MET A 183 -7.28 -0.04 7.83
C MET A 183 -5.81 -0.02 8.22
N GLU A 184 -5.15 1.11 8.05
CA GLU A 184 -3.72 1.26 8.33
C GLU A 184 -3.42 2.67 8.85
N TYR A 185 -2.62 2.72 9.91
CA TYR A 185 -1.94 3.92 10.36
C TYR A 185 -0.44 3.66 10.25
N PHE A 186 0.34 4.68 9.86
CA PHE A 186 1.78 4.52 9.71
C PHE A 186 2.54 5.79 10.09
N VAL A 187 3.82 5.62 10.44
CA VAL A 187 4.77 6.70 10.72
C VAL A 187 6.21 6.17 10.68
N ASP A 188 7.15 6.99 10.22
CA ASP A 188 8.59 6.76 10.42
C ASP A 188 9.03 7.39 11.75
N LEU A 189 9.52 6.58 12.69
CA LEU A 189 9.93 7.03 14.03
C LEU A 189 11.43 7.27 14.13
N TYR A 190 11.78 8.50 14.46
CA TYR A 190 13.15 8.95 14.66
C TYR A 190 13.41 9.15 16.15
N ASP A 191 14.50 8.59 16.66
CA ASP A 191 15.04 8.97 17.95
C ASP A 191 16.00 10.16 17.83
N GLU A 192 16.46 10.70 18.96
CA GLU A 192 17.39 11.84 18.99
C GLU A 192 18.72 11.62 18.23
N THR A 193 19.13 10.35 18.08
CA THR A 193 20.34 9.94 17.40
C THR A 193 20.12 9.48 15.95
N ASN A 194 18.86 9.29 15.53
CA ASN A 194 18.47 8.71 14.24
C ASN A 194 19.16 7.36 13.97
N THR A 195 18.99 6.42 14.90
CA THR A 195 19.49 5.04 14.82
C THR A 195 18.39 4.03 15.16
N ASP A 196 18.76 2.75 15.26
CA ASP A 196 17.86 1.66 15.69
C ASP A 196 17.37 1.76 17.16
N LYS A 197 17.56 2.91 17.82
CA LYS A 197 17.11 3.13 19.20
C LYS A 197 15.59 3.21 19.26
N SER A 198 14.94 3.82 18.27
CA SER A 198 13.47 3.82 18.19
C SER A 198 12.89 2.41 18.10
N TYR A 199 13.51 1.54 17.29
CA TYR A 199 13.16 0.13 17.20
C TYR A 199 13.30 -0.58 18.55
N LYS A 200 14.46 -0.43 19.21
CA LYS A 200 14.74 -1.06 20.51
C LYS A 200 13.76 -0.62 21.59
N GLU A 201 13.45 0.68 21.65
CA GLU A 201 12.50 1.21 22.63
C GLU A 201 11.07 0.68 22.42
N LEU A 202 10.62 0.50 21.17
CA LEU A 202 9.30 -0.10 20.89
C LEU A 202 9.30 -1.61 21.15
N ARG A 203 10.38 -2.30 20.78
CA ARG A 203 10.56 -3.73 21.08
C ARG A 203 10.48 -3.99 22.59
N GLU A 204 11.19 -3.19 23.39
CA GLU A 204 11.16 -3.28 24.86
C GLU A 204 9.80 -2.86 25.45
N LEU A 205 9.07 -1.96 24.80
CA LEU A 205 7.73 -1.53 25.25
C LEU A 205 6.68 -2.63 25.09
N TRP A 206 6.73 -3.38 23.98
CA TRP A 206 5.63 -4.28 23.58
C TRP A 206 5.95 -5.77 23.67
N ILE A 207 7.23 -6.15 23.64
CA ILE A 207 7.63 -7.56 23.61
C ILE A 207 8.59 -7.84 24.77
N ASP A 208 8.12 -8.66 25.71
CA ASP A 208 8.93 -9.10 26.86
C ASP A 208 10.20 -9.83 26.41
N GLU A 209 11.30 -9.64 27.14
CA GLU A 209 12.61 -10.25 26.84
C GLU A 209 12.60 -11.79 26.76
N GLY A 210 11.58 -12.44 27.35
CA GLY A 210 11.43 -13.89 27.36
C GLY A 210 10.68 -14.48 26.16
N VAL A 211 10.14 -13.64 25.26
CA VAL A 211 9.38 -14.10 24.10
C VAL A 211 10.31 -14.51 22.97
N ASP A 212 9.96 -15.61 22.30
CA ASP A 212 10.64 -16.07 21.10
C ASP A 212 10.27 -15.18 19.90
N ILE A 213 11.22 -14.33 19.51
CA ILE A 213 11.05 -13.32 18.46
C ILE A 213 10.72 -13.92 17.10
N ASP A 214 11.16 -15.15 16.83
CA ASP A 214 10.91 -15.86 15.57
C ASP A 214 9.41 -16.15 15.35
N GLN A 215 8.58 -16.00 16.40
CA GLN A 215 7.12 -16.09 16.29
C GLN A 215 6.48 -14.86 15.65
N TYR A 216 7.15 -13.70 15.70
CA TYR A 216 6.63 -12.42 15.21
C TYR A 216 7.36 -11.90 13.97
N GLY A 217 8.52 -12.47 13.65
CA GLY A 217 9.31 -12.02 12.50
C GLY A 217 10.76 -12.43 12.60
N TYR A 218 11.67 -11.48 12.41
CA TYR A 218 13.11 -11.72 12.44
C TYR A 218 13.90 -10.47 12.83
N GLU A 219 15.04 -10.69 13.49
CA GLU A 219 16.05 -9.66 13.77
C GLU A 219 17.37 -10.08 13.11
N ARG A 220 17.64 -9.52 11.93
CA ARG A 220 18.85 -9.83 11.13
C ARG A 220 19.78 -8.62 11.10
N SER A 221 21.01 -8.84 10.67
CA SER A 221 22.01 -7.76 10.56
C SER A 221 21.65 -6.71 9.50
N ASP A 222 20.87 -7.07 8.48
CA ASP A 222 20.41 -6.19 7.40
C ASP A 222 19.07 -5.52 7.70
N GLN A 223 18.21 -6.18 8.50
CA GLN A 223 16.89 -5.67 8.83
C GLN A 223 16.32 -6.36 10.06
N CYS A 224 15.67 -5.56 10.91
CA CYS A 224 14.76 -6.05 11.94
C CYS A 224 13.32 -5.82 11.50
N TYR A 225 12.47 -6.84 11.64
CA TYR A 225 11.07 -6.81 11.22
C TYR A 225 10.26 -7.65 12.21
N LEU A 226 9.28 -7.04 12.87
CA LEU A 226 8.35 -7.73 13.77
C LEU A 226 6.92 -7.30 13.46
N ARG A 227 6.00 -8.27 13.41
CA ARG A 227 4.56 -8.06 13.35
C ARG A 227 3.86 -8.97 14.35
N PHE A 228 3.00 -8.38 15.17
CA PHE A 228 2.30 -9.10 16.24
C PHE A 228 0.93 -8.47 16.50
N GLU A 229 0.02 -9.28 17.06
CA GLU A 229 -1.27 -8.79 17.54
C GLU A 229 -1.03 -7.84 18.71
N PHE A 230 -1.42 -6.58 18.52
CA PHE A 230 -1.22 -5.50 19.48
C PHE A 230 -2.38 -5.40 20.47
N THR A 231 -3.61 -5.48 19.95
CA THR A 231 -4.87 -5.59 20.69
C THR A 231 -5.88 -6.31 19.79
N ASP A 232 -7.10 -6.59 20.26
CA ASP A 232 -8.13 -7.38 19.57
C ASP A 232 -8.35 -6.92 18.12
N GLY A 233 -7.79 -7.69 17.18
CA GLY A 233 -7.85 -7.44 15.74
C GLY A 233 -7.09 -6.20 15.25
N ILE A 234 -6.12 -5.69 16.01
CA ILE A 234 -5.16 -4.68 15.56
C ILE A 234 -3.76 -5.28 15.63
N ASP A 235 -3.04 -5.34 14.51
CA ASP A 235 -1.63 -5.73 14.48
C ASP A 235 -0.74 -4.49 14.56
N ALA A 236 0.37 -4.57 15.30
CA ALA A 236 1.47 -3.63 15.19
C ALA A 236 2.59 -4.25 14.36
N LEU A 237 3.28 -3.41 13.58
CA LEU A 237 4.48 -3.78 12.84
C LEU A 237 5.56 -2.74 13.09
N ILE A 238 6.76 -3.19 13.47
CA ILE A 238 7.96 -2.36 13.57
C ILE A 238 9.05 -2.92 12.66
N CYS A 239 9.67 -2.03 11.87
CA CYS A 239 10.71 -2.38 10.91
C CYS A 239 11.86 -1.35 10.94
N TYR A 240 13.09 -1.84 11.01
CA TYR A 240 14.30 -1.02 10.87
C TYR A 240 15.22 -1.65 9.84
N THR A 241 15.65 -0.87 8.84
CA THR A 241 16.58 -1.31 7.79
C THR A 241 17.97 -0.74 8.03
N TYR A 242 18.98 -1.60 8.09
CA TYR A 242 20.37 -1.21 8.30
C TYR A 242 21.09 -0.90 6.98
N ASP A 243 22.22 -0.19 7.08
CA ASP A 243 23.05 0.18 5.93
C ASP A 243 23.91 -1.00 5.43
N GLU A 244 23.24 -2.06 4.98
CA GLU A 244 23.85 -3.28 4.42
C GLU A 244 23.68 -3.34 2.90
N GLU A 245 24.31 -4.28 2.20
CA GLU A 245 24.43 -4.35 0.72
C GLU A 245 23.18 -3.86 -0.07
N SER A 246 21.99 -4.37 0.24
CA SER A 246 20.73 -4.03 -0.45
C SER A 246 19.85 -2.98 0.24
N GLY A 247 20.14 -2.63 1.50
CA GLY A 247 19.34 -1.70 2.31
C GLY A 247 19.84 -0.26 2.26
N TYR A 248 19.00 0.71 2.59
CA TYR A 248 19.44 2.08 2.88
C TYR A 248 18.89 2.45 4.24
N ASP A 249 19.78 2.93 5.11
CA ASP A 249 19.42 3.30 6.47
C ASP A 249 19.13 4.80 6.52
N ASP A 250 17.89 5.15 6.81
CA ASP A 250 17.44 6.51 6.97
C ASP A 250 17.34 6.96 8.44
N GLY A 251 17.77 6.10 9.37
CA GLY A 251 17.78 6.36 10.80
C GLY A 251 16.41 6.32 11.46
N SER A 252 15.41 5.69 10.82
CA SER A 252 14.04 5.59 11.32
C SER A 252 13.57 4.16 11.53
N THR A 253 12.59 3.99 12.40
CA THR A 253 11.79 2.77 12.50
C THR A 253 10.43 3.00 11.87
N SER A 254 10.13 2.26 10.81
CA SER A 254 8.79 2.22 10.23
C SER A 254 7.85 1.52 11.22
N LEU A 255 6.84 2.24 11.68
CA LEU A 255 5.79 1.76 12.59
C LEU A 255 4.45 1.79 11.87
N HIS A 256 3.76 0.65 11.86
CA HIS A 256 2.41 0.52 11.31
C HIS A 256 1.46 -0.11 12.33
N PHE A 257 0.20 0.31 12.28
CA PHE A 257 -0.93 -0.35 12.95
C PHE A 257 -1.95 -0.77 11.91
N TYR A 258 -2.22 -2.07 11.80
CA TYR A 258 -3.18 -2.64 10.86
C TYR A 258 -4.46 -3.07 11.58
N ASN A 259 -5.59 -2.54 11.14
CA ASN A 259 -6.89 -2.97 11.60
C ASN A 259 -7.32 -4.20 10.78
N VAL A 260 -7.10 -5.39 11.32
CA VAL A 260 -7.37 -6.67 10.66
C VAL A 260 -8.75 -7.24 11.02
N ARG A 261 -9.62 -6.45 11.65
CA ARG A 261 -10.98 -6.85 12.00
C ARG A 261 -11.83 -7.04 10.73
N GLU A 262 -12.71 -8.04 10.77
CA GLU A 262 -13.46 -8.52 9.60
C GLU A 262 -14.75 -7.74 9.29
N TYR A 263 -15.35 -7.04 10.26
CA TYR A 263 -16.60 -6.27 10.11
C TYR A 263 -17.71 -6.98 9.28
N PRO A 264 -18.20 -8.17 9.70
CA PRO A 264 -19.18 -8.94 8.93
C PRO A 264 -20.50 -8.21 8.70
N SER A 265 -20.83 -7.19 9.48
CA SER A 265 -22.00 -6.34 9.27
C SER A 265 -22.02 -5.66 7.90
N PHE A 266 -20.85 -5.38 7.29
CA PHE A 266 -20.78 -4.82 5.93
C PHE A 266 -21.21 -5.82 4.85
N LEU A 267 -21.23 -7.11 5.16
CA LEU A 267 -21.67 -8.15 4.24
C LEU A 267 -23.21 -8.31 4.21
N GLU A 268 -23.95 -7.67 5.13
CA GLU A 268 -25.41 -7.75 5.16
C GLU A 268 -26.07 -6.97 4.00
N ASN A 269 -27.12 -7.54 3.38
CA ASN A 269 -27.89 -6.86 2.33
C ASN A 269 -29.41 -7.12 2.43
N LYS A 270 -29.96 -7.09 3.65
CA LYS A 270 -31.37 -7.43 3.92
C LYS A 270 -32.36 -6.68 3.02
N ALA A 271 -32.14 -5.38 2.82
CA ALA A 271 -33.02 -4.54 2.00
C ALA A 271 -33.17 -5.06 0.56
N TYR A 272 -32.09 -5.55 -0.05
CA TYR A 272 -32.16 -6.17 -1.38
C TYR A 272 -32.71 -7.60 -1.30
N GLU A 273 -32.26 -8.39 -0.32
CA GLU A 273 -32.68 -9.80 -0.18
C GLU A 273 -34.20 -9.97 -0.04
N ASP A 274 -34.87 -9.02 0.64
CA ASP A 274 -36.32 -8.99 0.83
C ASP A 274 -37.07 -8.86 -0.50
N VAL A 275 -36.57 -8.03 -1.42
CA VAL A 275 -37.19 -7.77 -2.73
C VAL A 275 -36.61 -8.60 -3.87
N MET A 276 -35.55 -9.39 -3.59
CA MET A 276 -34.80 -10.16 -4.58
C MET A 276 -35.69 -11.16 -5.34
N GLU A 277 -35.64 -11.11 -6.66
CA GLU A 277 -36.33 -12.01 -7.59
C GLU A 277 -35.36 -12.53 -8.66
N ILE A 278 -34.82 -13.74 -8.44
CA ILE A 278 -33.89 -14.34 -9.40
C ILE A 278 -34.65 -14.81 -10.64
N SER A 279 -34.45 -14.08 -11.74
CA SER A 279 -35.11 -14.31 -13.03
C SER A 279 -34.43 -15.39 -13.87
N ASP A 280 -33.11 -15.52 -13.79
CA ASP A 280 -32.33 -16.55 -14.49
C ASP A 280 -30.95 -16.71 -13.83
N PHE A 281 -30.27 -17.84 -14.07
CA PHE A 281 -28.96 -18.14 -13.47
C PHE A 281 -28.10 -19.07 -14.33
N MET A 282 -26.82 -19.16 -13.95
CA MET A 282 -25.88 -20.16 -14.44
C MET A 282 -24.91 -20.57 -13.32
N SER A 283 -24.51 -21.84 -13.31
CA SER A 283 -23.54 -22.37 -12.35
C SER A 283 -22.22 -22.71 -13.04
N PHE A 284 -21.13 -22.58 -12.30
CA PHE A 284 -19.83 -23.06 -12.69
C PHE A 284 -19.61 -24.52 -12.25
N CYS A 285 -18.67 -25.19 -12.91
CA CYS A 285 -18.35 -26.59 -12.63
C CYS A 285 -17.41 -26.75 -11.44
N LYS A 286 -16.53 -25.77 -11.23
CA LYS A 286 -15.61 -25.68 -10.09
C LYS A 286 -16.12 -24.66 -9.05
N PRO A 287 -15.81 -24.86 -7.76
CA PRO A 287 -15.91 -23.79 -6.78
C PRO A 287 -14.88 -22.71 -7.14
N LEU A 288 -15.34 -21.48 -7.22
CA LEU A 288 -14.53 -20.28 -7.47
C LEU A 288 -14.77 -19.31 -6.33
N ASP A 289 -13.71 -18.67 -5.87
CA ASP A 289 -13.81 -17.64 -4.85
C ASP A 289 -13.65 -16.24 -5.44
N ILE A 290 -14.29 -15.25 -4.80
CA ILE A 290 -14.23 -13.87 -5.26
C ILE A 290 -12.94 -13.24 -4.74
N SER A 291 -12.14 -12.69 -5.65
CA SER A 291 -10.82 -12.10 -5.31
C SER A 291 -10.88 -10.67 -4.73
N ILE A 292 -12.09 -10.15 -4.45
CA ILE A 292 -12.32 -8.77 -4.03
C ILE A 292 -12.77 -8.75 -2.57
N SER A 293 -12.10 -7.94 -1.74
CA SER A 293 -12.49 -7.70 -0.34
C SER A 293 -13.73 -6.82 -0.22
N HIS A 294 -14.57 -7.07 0.77
CA HIS A 294 -15.69 -6.18 1.13
C HIS A 294 -15.23 -4.87 1.78
N MET A 295 -13.97 -4.79 2.20
CA MET A 295 -13.35 -3.55 2.65
C MET A 295 -13.04 -2.60 1.49
N ASP A 296 -12.84 -3.14 0.28
CA ASP A 296 -12.53 -2.37 -0.92
C ASP A 296 -13.75 -2.19 -1.84
N ASN A 297 -14.81 -3.00 -1.66
CA ASN A 297 -15.99 -2.96 -2.51
C ASN A 297 -17.30 -3.22 -1.75
N ASP A 298 -18.18 -2.20 -1.74
CA ASP A 298 -19.51 -2.25 -1.12
C ASP A 298 -20.45 -3.31 -1.73
N GLY A 299 -20.17 -3.79 -2.94
CA GLY A 299 -20.96 -4.81 -3.61
C GLY A 299 -20.76 -6.22 -3.05
N ILE A 300 -19.69 -6.47 -2.30
CA ILE A 300 -19.43 -7.78 -1.69
C ILE A 300 -20.34 -7.96 -0.47
N LYS A 301 -21.08 -9.06 -0.45
CA LYS A 301 -22.10 -9.42 0.54
C LYS A 301 -22.05 -10.91 0.87
N HIS A 302 -22.73 -11.30 1.94
CA HIS A 302 -23.04 -12.71 2.15
C HIS A 302 -23.84 -13.26 0.95
N ILE A 303 -23.63 -14.55 0.65
CA ILE A 303 -24.37 -15.20 -0.42
C ILE A 303 -25.87 -15.23 -0.04
N PRO A 304 -26.76 -14.57 -0.81
CA PRO A 304 -28.17 -14.54 -0.49
C PRO A 304 -28.76 -15.96 -0.42
N PRO A 305 -29.61 -16.29 0.58
CA PRO A 305 -30.15 -17.64 0.73
C PRO A 305 -30.88 -18.16 -0.54
N LYS A 306 -31.62 -17.27 -1.23
CA LYS A 306 -32.30 -17.59 -2.50
C LYS A 306 -31.30 -18.00 -3.58
N ALA A 307 -30.17 -17.30 -3.69
CA ALA A 307 -29.10 -17.61 -4.63
C ALA A 307 -28.41 -18.93 -4.31
N LYS A 308 -28.08 -19.13 -3.02
CA LYS A 308 -27.41 -20.34 -2.53
C LYS A 308 -28.23 -21.61 -2.82
N ALA A 309 -29.55 -21.53 -2.63
CA ALA A 309 -30.47 -22.61 -2.93
C ALA A 309 -30.56 -22.91 -4.44
N LEU A 310 -30.71 -21.89 -5.29
CA LEU A 310 -30.85 -22.08 -6.74
C LEU A 310 -29.58 -22.63 -7.40
N LEU A 311 -28.42 -22.18 -6.96
CA LEU A 311 -27.12 -22.63 -7.48
C LEU A 311 -26.65 -23.95 -6.85
N ASN A 312 -27.42 -24.55 -5.93
CA ASN A 312 -27.06 -25.76 -5.19
C ASN A 312 -25.67 -25.66 -4.54
N ALA A 313 -25.40 -24.53 -3.87
CA ALA A 313 -24.11 -24.21 -3.23
C ALA A 313 -22.89 -24.24 -4.18
N LYS A 314 -23.10 -24.12 -5.50
CA LYS A 314 -22.02 -23.91 -6.47
C LYS A 314 -21.79 -22.42 -6.71
N SER A 315 -20.56 -22.07 -7.04
CA SER A 315 -20.24 -20.76 -7.60
C SER A 315 -20.97 -20.55 -8.93
N GLY A 316 -21.28 -19.31 -9.26
CA GLY A 316 -22.09 -19.02 -10.43
C GLY A 316 -22.52 -17.57 -10.53
N ILE A 317 -23.53 -17.33 -11.36
CA ILE A 317 -24.07 -16.01 -11.64
C ILE A 317 -25.59 -16.10 -11.61
N TRP A 318 -26.25 -15.15 -10.97
CA TRP A 318 -27.68 -14.91 -11.16
C TRP A 318 -27.94 -13.58 -11.84
N VAL A 319 -29.18 -13.41 -12.31
CA VAL A 319 -29.71 -12.12 -12.74
C VAL A 319 -31.07 -11.90 -12.10
N ASP A 320 -31.25 -10.72 -11.53
CA ASP A 320 -32.52 -10.19 -11.09
C ASP A 320 -32.93 -9.07 -12.07
N GLN A 321 -33.80 -9.39 -13.03
CA GLN A 321 -34.24 -8.42 -14.03
C GLN A 321 -35.17 -7.35 -13.44
N LEU A 322 -35.94 -7.68 -12.40
CA LEU A 322 -36.91 -6.78 -11.79
C LEU A 322 -36.20 -5.64 -11.05
N ASN A 323 -35.22 -6.01 -10.21
CA ASN A 323 -34.41 -5.07 -9.43
C ASN A 323 -33.13 -4.64 -10.17
N GLN A 324 -32.93 -5.14 -11.39
CA GLN A 324 -31.84 -4.80 -12.29
C GLN A 324 -30.45 -5.08 -11.70
N LYS A 325 -30.30 -6.23 -11.03
CA LYS A 325 -29.03 -6.67 -10.45
C LYS A 325 -28.44 -7.86 -11.19
N VAL A 326 -27.11 -7.92 -11.23
CA VAL A 326 -26.32 -9.10 -11.62
C VAL A 326 -25.36 -9.42 -10.50
N GLY A 327 -25.12 -10.70 -10.25
CA GLY A 327 -24.28 -11.05 -9.14
C GLY A 327 -23.71 -12.41 -9.25
N PHE A 328 -22.57 -12.50 -8.60
CA PHE A 328 -21.55 -13.49 -8.78
C PHE A 328 -21.40 -14.15 -7.43
N VAL A 329 -21.61 -15.46 -7.39
CA VAL A 329 -21.55 -16.25 -6.16
C VAL A 329 -20.19 -16.93 -6.14
N GLY A 330 -19.40 -16.61 -5.13
CA GLY A 330 -18.14 -17.25 -4.80
C GLY A 330 -18.35 -18.47 -3.88
N VAL A 331 -17.30 -18.84 -3.14
CA VAL A 331 -17.39 -19.90 -2.12
C VAL A 331 -18.09 -19.38 -0.87
N ASP A 332 -17.63 -18.23 -0.36
CA ASP A 332 -18.09 -17.68 0.93
C ASP A 332 -18.90 -16.39 0.79
N THR A 333 -18.62 -15.59 -0.24
CA THR A 333 -19.26 -14.29 -0.49
C THR A 333 -19.91 -14.23 -1.87
N ALA A 334 -20.69 -13.17 -2.10
CA ALA A 334 -21.25 -12.83 -3.40
C ALA A 334 -20.99 -11.35 -3.72
N LEU A 335 -20.68 -11.06 -4.98
CA LEU A 335 -20.67 -9.70 -5.50
C LEU A 335 -22.03 -9.36 -6.11
N VAL A 336 -22.62 -8.24 -5.69
CA VAL A 336 -23.91 -7.74 -6.18
C VAL A 336 -23.70 -6.40 -6.89
N LEU A 337 -23.92 -6.38 -8.21
CA LEU A 337 -23.78 -5.18 -9.03
C LEU A 337 -25.10 -4.73 -9.63
N ASP A 338 -25.23 -3.42 -9.86
CA ASP A 338 -26.28 -2.92 -10.73
C ASP A 338 -25.98 -3.29 -12.19
N SER A 339 -26.94 -3.89 -12.87
CA SER A 339 -26.82 -4.25 -14.28
C SER A 339 -26.54 -3.06 -15.20
N ARG A 340 -26.92 -1.83 -14.80
CA ARG A 340 -26.62 -0.60 -15.54
C ARG A 340 -25.17 -0.17 -15.40
N GLN A 341 -24.51 -0.52 -14.29
CA GLN A 341 -23.09 -0.23 -14.07
C GLN A 341 -22.18 -1.14 -14.90
N ILE A 342 -22.68 -2.29 -15.37
CA ILE A 342 -21.89 -3.23 -16.17
C ILE A 342 -21.91 -2.79 -17.64
N ALA A 343 -20.74 -2.46 -18.20
CA ALA A 343 -20.58 -2.20 -19.62
C ALA A 343 -20.52 -3.51 -20.41
N HIS A 344 -19.59 -4.39 -20.04
CA HIS A 344 -19.39 -5.70 -20.67
C HIS A 344 -18.56 -6.62 -19.76
N PHE A 345 -18.38 -7.86 -20.19
CA PHE A 345 -17.54 -8.85 -19.54
C PHE A 345 -16.34 -9.18 -20.42
N GLU A 346 -15.24 -9.59 -19.79
CA GLU A 346 -14.04 -10.07 -20.47
C GLU A 346 -13.54 -11.35 -19.82
N PHE A 347 -13.14 -12.32 -20.65
CA PHE A 347 -12.37 -13.49 -20.23
C PHE A 347 -10.97 -13.36 -20.82
N GLN A 348 -10.00 -12.99 -19.99
CA GLN A 348 -8.60 -12.86 -20.41
C GLN A 348 -7.88 -14.17 -20.17
N ASN A 349 -7.41 -14.81 -21.24
CA ASN A 349 -6.64 -16.04 -21.16
C ASN A 349 -5.14 -15.74 -21.13
N VAL A 350 -4.43 -16.29 -20.14
CA VAL A 350 -2.98 -16.18 -19.96
C VAL A 350 -2.35 -17.55 -20.13
N LEU A 351 -1.42 -17.65 -21.07
CA LEU A 351 -0.70 -18.87 -21.41
C LEU A 351 0.51 -19.06 -20.48
N PRO A 352 0.85 -20.32 -20.16
CA PRO A 352 2.02 -20.62 -19.36
C PRO A 352 3.32 -20.31 -20.12
N ALA A 353 4.26 -19.64 -19.45
CA ALA A 353 5.64 -19.39 -19.85
C ALA A 353 6.60 -19.62 -18.68
N LYS A 354 6.59 -18.74 -17.65
CA LYS A 354 7.40 -18.92 -16.42
C LYS A 354 6.60 -19.49 -15.24
N GLY A 355 5.29 -19.28 -15.26
CA GLY A 355 4.35 -19.84 -14.26
C GLY A 355 3.20 -20.60 -14.93
N GLY A 356 2.26 -21.10 -14.12
CA GLY A 356 1.03 -21.69 -14.61
C GLY A 356 0.21 -20.70 -15.45
N GLY A 357 -0.47 -21.20 -16.48
CA GLY A 357 -1.45 -20.42 -17.22
C GLY A 357 -2.74 -20.29 -16.41
N TYR A 358 -3.46 -19.20 -16.61
CA TYR A 358 -4.74 -18.93 -15.96
C TYR A 358 -5.68 -18.17 -16.89
N ALA A 359 -6.91 -17.97 -16.45
CA ALA A 359 -7.90 -17.14 -17.09
C ALA A 359 -8.53 -16.23 -16.02
N ASP A 360 -8.67 -14.95 -16.33
CA ASP A 360 -9.37 -13.99 -15.47
C ASP A 360 -10.76 -13.69 -16.05
N PHE A 361 -11.76 -13.69 -15.16
CA PHE A 361 -13.08 -13.18 -15.47
C PHE A 361 -13.22 -11.76 -14.90
N THR A 362 -13.21 -10.79 -15.81
CA THR A 362 -13.31 -9.37 -15.51
C THR A 362 -14.69 -8.81 -15.85
N VAL A 363 -15.22 -7.95 -14.97
CA VAL A 363 -16.40 -7.11 -15.23
C VAL A 363 -15.93 -5.69 -15.49
N HIS A 364 -16.17 -5.20 -16.71
CA HIS A 364 -15.88 -3.82 -17.08
C HIS A 364 -17.09 -2.93 -16.76
N LEU A 365 -16.86 -1.87 -15.98
CA LEU A 365 -17.87 -0.94 -15.53
C LEU A 365 -18.05 0.22 -16.52
N THR A 366 -19.23 0.84 -16.52
CA THR A 366 -19.53 1.99 -17.40
C THR A 366 -18.70 3.24 -17.09
N THR A 367 -18.04 3.28 -15.93
CA THR A 367 -17.12 4.36 -15.54
C THR A 367 -15.75 4.25 -16.21
N GLY A 368 -15.43 3.12 -16.85
CA GLY A 368 -14.10 2.80 -17.38
C GLY A 368 -13.23 1.96 -16.43
N ASN A 369 -13.66 1.81 -15.16
CA ASN A 369 -13.02 0.89 -14.21
C ASN A 369 -13.42 -0.56 -14.50
N TYR A 370 -12.70 -1.51 -13.91
CA TYR A 370 -13.00 -2.93 -14.02
C TYR A 370 -12.79 -3.66 -12.69
N LEU A 371 -13.39 -4.84 -12.56
CA LEU A 371 -13.29 -5.71 -11.39
C LEU A 371 -12.89 -7.12 -11.85
N TYR A 372 -11.81 -7.66 -11.31
CA TYR A 372 -11.46 -9.08 -11.45
C TYR A 372 -12.32 -9.89 -10.47
N ILE A 373 -13.23 -10.73 -10.98
CA ILE A 373 -14.20 -11.42 -10.12
C ILE A 373 -13.71 -12.81 -9.75
N PHE A 374 -13.23 -13.56 -10.74
CA PHE A 374 -12.78 -14.95 -10.58
C PHE A 374 -11.52 -15.18 -11.43
N THR A 375 -10.62 -16.03 -10.93
CA THR A 375 -9.48 -16.54 -11.67
C THR A 375 -9.53 -18.06 -11.66
N GLU A 376 -9.18 -18.69 -12.78
CA GLU A 376 -9.13 -20.15 -12.89
C GLU A 376 -8.17 -20.63 -13.98
N ASP A 377 -8.09 -21.94 -14.29
CA ASP A 377 -7.27 -22.47 -15.37
C ASP A 377 -7.53 -21.78 -16.73
N THR A 378 -6.49 -21.65 -17.56
CA THR A 378 -6.61 -21.09 -18.92
C THR A 378 -7.77 -21.72 -19.70
N TYR A 379 -8.56 -20.88 -20.38
CA TYR A 379 -9.76 -21.23 -21.16
C TYR A 379 -10.96 -21.76 -20.37
N TYR A 380 -10.90 -21.80 -19.04
CA TYR A 380 -12.00 -22.32 -18.23
C TYR A 380 -13.31 -21.55 -18.46
N PHE A 381 -13.25 -20.22 -18.60
CA PHE A 381 -14.44 -19.38 -18.70
C PHE A 381 -15.09 -19.34 -20.09
N ASP A 382 -14.33 -19.62 -21.15
CA ASP A 382 -14.77 -19.51 -22.54
C ASP A 382 -16.07 -20.27 -22.83
N GLN A 383 -16.23 -21.45 -22.22
CA GLN A 383 -17.42 -22.30 -22.36
C GLN A 383 -18.71 -21.62 -21.87
N PHE A 384 -18.61 -20.61 -21.00
CA PHE A 384 -19.76 -19.92 -20.43
C PHE A 384 -20.15 -18.65 -21.21
N ALA A 385 -19.34 -18.21 -22.18
CA ALA A 385 -19.52 -16.91 -22.84
C ALA A 385 -20.88 -16.74 -23.50
N ALA A 386 -21.35 -17.75 -24.24
CA ALA A 386 -22.65 -17.69 -24.91
C ALA A 386 -23.82 -17.58 -23.92
N ARG A 387 -23.78 -18.37 -22.84
CA ARG A 387 -24.80 -18.36 -21.79
C ARG A 387 -24.80 -17.03 -21.04
N LEU A 388 -23.61 -16.50 -20.70
CA LEU A 388 -23.48 -15.20 -20.04
C LEU A 388 -24.05 -14.06 -20.88
N ARG A 389 -23.79 -14.05 -22.20
CA ARG A 389 -24.39 -13.06 -23.13
C ARG A 389 -25.92 -13.14 -23.14
N GLN A 390 -26.48 -14.34 -23.19
CA GLN A 390 -27.93 -14.53 -23.17
C GLN A 390 -28.55 -14.09 -21.84
N LEU A 391 -27.93 -14.49 -20.74
CA LEU A 391 -28.37 -14.27 -19.37
C LEU A 391 -28.42 -12.77 -19.03
N THR A 392 -27.37 -12.03 -19.38
CA THR A 392 -27.19 -10.62 -18.98
C THR A 392 -27.55 -9.62 -20.07
N ARG A 393 -27.67 -10.08 -21.32
CA ARG A 393 -27.80 -9.23 -22.52
C ARG A 393 -26.64 -8.25 -22.70
N LYS A 394 -25.48 -8.54 -22.11
CA LYS A 394 -24.24 -7.77 -22.26
C LYS A 394 -23.26 -8.48 -23.20
N LYS A 395 -22.31 -7.72 -23.73
CA LYS A 395 -21.21 -8.29 -24.51
C LYS A 395 -20.26 -9.07 -23.60
N VAL A 396 -19.68 -10.13 -24.14
CA VAL A 396 -18.57 -10.88 -23.53
C VAL A 396 -17.43 -10.90 -24.55
N ILE A 397 -16.28 -10.36 -24.19
CA ILE A 397 -15.07 -10.26 -25.01
C ILE A 397 -14.10 -11.35 -24.56
N ILE A 398 -13.43 -11.98 -25.52
CA ILE A 398 -12.35 -12.93 -25.26
C ILE A 398 -11.18 -12.47 -26.14
N PRO A 399 -10.24 -11.69 -25.60
CA PRO A 399 -9.07 -11.21 -26.33
C PRO A 399 -8.15 -12.36 -26.76
N GLU A 400 -7.16 -12.06 -27.60
CA GLU A 400 -6.09 -13.01 -27.90
C GLU A 400 -5.31 -13.34 -26.62
N ALA A 401 -5.00 -14.62 -26.43
CA ALA A 401 -4.27 -15.06 -25.25
C ALA A 401 -2.80 -14.59 -25.31
N TYR A 402 -2.24 -14.18 -24.18
CA TYR A 402 -0.82 -13.77 -24.08
C TYR A 402 -0.07 -14.63 -23.07
N TYR A 403 1.27 -14.67 -23.16
CA TYR A 403 2.12 -15.45 -22.26
C TYR A 403 2.44 -14.70 -20.96
N ASN A 404 2.49 -15.39 -19.82
CA ASN A 404 2.98 -14.81 -18.55
C ASN A 404 4.52 -14.61 -18.55
N CYS A 405 4.97 -13.63 -19.33
CA CYS A 405 6.39 -13.32 -19.56
C CYS A 405 7.16 -12.87 -18.31
#